data_AF-A0A968LCL3-F1
#
_entry.id   AF-A0A968LCL3-F1
#
_cell.length_a   1.000
_cell.length_b   1.000
_cell.length_c   1.000
_cell.angle_alpha   90.00
_cell.angle_beta   90.00
_cell.angle_gamma   90.00
#
_symmetry.space_group_name_H-M   'P 1'
#
loop_
_entity.id
_entity.type
_entity.pdbx_description
1 polymer ?
#
loop_
_entity_poly.entity_id
_entity_poly.type
_entity_poly.pdbx_seq_one_letter_code
_entity_poly.pdbx_strand_id
1 'polypeptide(L)'
;MRSMQSDISRQALTKAARAIYSEKSFRGEGTAHARQLYKDWYRPTGRRSHFRQVDGGYELCEEVRRTVTFMHGNLLDAWFLVDKKYEVIFCRNLSIYFDAAARDRTLRVLERLLEDAGLLFVGSAETGQMNKEYFTAVQHPFAFAYYKTHQPVQPLLFPPRTRERAGQRPAETVEVAKLSHPLMLNQKREARNENPRAQNSGLRTPPSTSPEDLLKQARRFADRGHLEEAAALCKTYLQTHPTSAYAYGLLGEVAQELGHIEQAEQYFQRAIYLNPHYWEALTHLALLREHRGDLASAVLLRQRVQRVRGS
;
A
#
# COMPACT_ATOMS: atom_id res chain seq x y z
N MET A 1 4.13 -8.24 -25.07
CA MET A 1 4.81 -7.54 -23.95
C MET A 1 4.52 -8.32 -22.68
N ARG A 2 5.52 -8.59 -21.83
CA ARG A 2 5.33 -9.22 -20.51
C ARG A 2 5.61 -8.17 -19.44
N SER A 3 4.86 -8.17 -18.36
CA SER A 3 4.99 -7.23 -17.25
C SER A 3 5.14 -7.98 -15.93
N MET A 4 5.93 -7.42 -15.02
CA MET A 4 6.08 -7.90 -13.65
C MET A 4 5.48 -6.86 -12.71
N GLN A 5 4.58 -7.28 -11.83
CA GLN A 5 4.00 -6.43 -10.80
C GLN A 5 4.39 -6.95 -9.42
N SER A 6 4.95 -6.08 -8.59
CA SER A 6 5.32 -6.42 -7.22
C SER A 6 4.65 -5.51 -6.20
N ASP A 7 4.35 -6.07 -5.03
CA ASP A 7 3.85 -5.33 -3.88
C ASP A 7 4.26 -6.06 -2.59
N ILE A 8 4.38 -5.30 -1.49
CA ILE A 8 4.58 -5.85 -0.14
C ILE A 8 3.26 -6.37 0.45
N SER A 9 2.11 -5.91 -0.05
CA SER A 9 0.79 -6.32 0.39
C SER A 9 0.32 -7.56 -0.39
N ARG A 10 0.33 -8.73 0.28
CA ARG A 10 -0.27 -9.96 -0.28
C ARG A 10 -1.75 -9.76 -0.63
N GLN A 11 -2.50 -8.99 0.17
CA GLN A 11 -3.90 -8.72 -0.10
C GLN A 11 -4.10 -7.91 -1.39
N ALA A 12 -3.26 -6.92 -1.65
CA ALA A 12 -3.30 -6.14 -2.89
C ALA A 12 -2.99 -7.03 -4.10
N LEU A 13 -1.98 -7.91 -3.99
CA LEU A 13 -1.63 -8.87 -5.03
C LEU A 13 -2.75 -9.88 -5.28
N THR A 14 -3.38 -10.43 -4.24
CA THR A 14 -4.54 -11.33 -4.40
C THR A 14 -5.70 -10.63 -5.10
N LYS A 15 -5.98 -9.37 -4.74
CA LYS A 15 -7.01 -8.56 -5.41
C LYS A 15 -6.66 -8.31 -6.88
N ALA A 16 -5.41 -7.97 -7.19
CA ALA A 16 -4.93 -7.75 -8.55
C ALA A 16 -4.98 -9.03 -9.39
N ALA A 17 -4.57 -10.17 -8.82
CA ALA A 17 -4.60 -11.48 -9.47
C ALA A 17 -6.03 -11.97 -9.75
N ARG A 18 -6.98 -11.66 -8.85
CA ARG A 18 -8.42 -11.90 -9.07
C ARG A 18 -8.95 -11.11 -10.26
N ALA A 19 -8.41 -9.91 -10.49
CA ALA A 19 -8.68 -9.06 -11.65
C ALA A 19 -10.17 -8.68 -11.84
N ILE A 20 -10.94 -8.62 -10.75
CA ILE A 20 -12.32 -8.14 -10.73
C ILE A 20 -12.37 -6.78 -10.04
N TYR A 21 -12.91 -5.79 -10.75
CA TYR A 21 -12.93 -4.40 -10.32
C TYR A 21 -14.34 -3.83 -10.34
N SER A 22 -14.70 -3.11 -9.28
CA SER A 22 -15.96 -2.37 -9.22
C SER A 22 -15.96 -1.20 -10.21
N GLU A 23 -17.15 -0.68 -10.53
CA GLU A 23 -17.28 0.54 -11.34
C GLU A 23 -16.48 1.73 -10.79
N LYS A 24 -16.39 1.85 -9.46
CA LYS A 24 -15.63 2.91 -8.79
C LYS A 24 -14.12 2.89 -9.07
N SER A 25 -13.59 1.79 -9.60
CA SER A 25 -12.18 1.64 -9.97
C SER A 25 -11.85 2.34 -11.31
N PHE A 26 -12.85 2.57 -12.15
CA PHE A 26 -12.71 3.22 -13.45
C PHE A 26 -12.97 4.72 -13.29
N ARG A 27 -11.94 5.45 -12.83
CA ARG A 27 -11.97 6.92 -12.71
C ARG A 27 -10.98 7.53 -13.68
N GLY A 28 -11.43 8.55 -14.40
CA GLY A 28 -10.61 9.43 -15.23
C GLY A 28 -11.28 10.79 -15.29
N GLU A 29 -10.49 11.86 -15.36
CA GLU A 29 -11.01 13.20 -15.65
C GLU A 29 -11.49 13.23 -17.10
N GLY A 30 -12.78 13.02 -17.26
CA GLY A 30 -13.46 13.06 -18.54
C GLY A 30 -14.94 12.79 -18.35
N THR A 31 -15.74 13.33 -19.26
CA THR A 31 -17.19 13.21 -19.34
C THR A 31 -17.67 11.74 -19.24
N ALA A 32 -18.98 11.49 -19.12
CA ALA A 32 -19.55 10.13 -19.20
C ALA A 32 -18.98 9.31 -20.39
N HIS A 33 -18.57 9.99 -21.46
CA HIS A 33 -17.86 9.46 -22.62
C HIS A 33 -16.47 8.88 -22.31
N ALA A 34 -15.67 9.43 -21.38
CA ALA A 34 -14.37 8.87 -20.99
C ALA A 34 -14.50 7.59 -20.14
N ARG A 35 -15.56 7.49 -19.33
CA ARG A 35 -15.89 6.25 -18.60
C ARG A 35 -16.38 5.16 -19.54
N GLN A 36 -17.17 5.55 -20.53
CA GLN A 36 -17.59 4.70 -21.63
C GLN A 36 -16.36 4.26 -22.45
N LEU A 37 -15.43 5.18 -22.74
CA LEU A 37 -14.15 4.86 -23.35
C LEU A 37 -13.36 3.87 -22.51
N TYR A 38 -13.15 3.98 -21.18
CA TYR A 38 -12.45 2.93 -20.43
C TYR A 38 -13.12 1.54 -20.48
N LYS A 39 -14.45 1.49 -20.62
CA LYS A 39 -15.20 0.25 -20.86
C LYS A 39 -15.09 -0.22 -22.33
N ASP A 40 -14.87 0.71 -23.27
CA ASP A 40 -14.81 0.55 -24.72
C ASP A 40 -13.38 0.69 -25.33
N TRP A 41 -12.32 0.85 -24.51
CA TRP A 41 -10.97 1.30 -24.90
C TRP A 41 -10.18 0.14 -25.49
N TYR A 42 -10.70 -0.46 -26.56
CA TYR A 42 -10.11 -0.27 -27.87
C TYR A 42 -11.05 -0.74 -28.99
N ARG A 43 -11.76 0.17 -29.66
CA ARG A 43 -12.34 -0.15 -30.97
C ARG A 43 -12.28 1.02 -31.98
N PRO A 44 -11.11 1.33 -32.56
CA PRO A 44 -11.05 1.89 -33.90
C PRO A 44 -11.06 0.79 -34.99
N THR A 45 -10.82 -0.49 -34.64
CA THR A 45 -10.53 -1.56 -35.62
C THR A 45 -11.21 -2.92 -35.37
N GLY A 46 -12.20 -3.02 -34.49
CA GLY A 46 -12.95 -4.28 -34.34
C GLY A 46 -12.49 -5.25 -33.25
N ARG A 47 -11.53 -4.89 -32.38
CA ARG A 47 -11.07 -5.78 -31.29
C ARG A 47 -12.04 -5.84 -30.11
N ARG A 48 -11.98 -6.97 -29.38
CA ARG A 48 -12.81 -7.31 -28.21
C ARG A 48 -12.41 -6.45 -27.00
N SER A 49 -13.38 -6.10 -26.15
CA SER A 49 -13.14 -5.43 -24.87
C SER A 49 -12.16 -6.23 -24.00
N HIS A 50 -11.24 -5.53 -23.33
CA HIS A 50 -10.33 -6.13 -22.35
C HIS A 50 -10.98 -6.39 -20.99
N PHE A 51 -12.23 -5.98 -20.80
CA PHE A 51 -13.00 -6.29 -19.61
C PHE A 51 -14.34 -6.93 -19.97
N ARG A 52 -14.73 -7.94 -19.20
CA ARG A 52 -16.03 -8.59 -19.27
C ARG A 52 -16.85 -8.22 -18.03
N GLN A 53 -18.11 -7.84 -18.23
CA GLN A 53 -19.03 -7.62 -17.12
C GLN A 53 -19.35 -8.96 -16.44
N VAL A 54 -19.27 -8.97 -15.11
CA VAL A 54 -19.56 -10.13 -14.25
C VAL A 54 -20.33 -9.67 -13.01
N ASP A 55 -20.93 -10.60 -12.27
CA ASP A 55 -21.53 -10.30 -10.98
C ASP A 55 -20.47 -9.72 -10.03
N GLY A 56 -20.70 -8.48 -9.56
CA GLY A 56 -19.76 -7.74 -8.72
C GLY A 56 -18.81 -6.79 -9.44
N GLY A 57 -18.90 -6.64 -10.78
CA GLY A 57 -18.21 -5.58 -11.52
C GLY A 57 -17.69 -5.98 -12.90
N TYR A 58 -16.42 -5.71 -13.14
CA TYR A 58 -15.75 -5.93 -14.41
C TYR A 58 -14.49 -6.79 -14.20
N GLU A 59 -14.44 -7.94 -14.88
CA GLU A 59 -13.32 -8.86 -14.88
C GLU A 59 -12.39 -8.57 -16.07
N LEU A 60 -11.09 -8.51 -15.82
CA LEU A 60 -10.09 -8.37 -16.88
C LEU A 60 -10.00 -9.66 -17.72
N CYS A 61 -9.95 -9.53 -19.04
CA CYS A 61 -9.85 -10.64 -19.97
C CYS A 61 -8.54 -11.43 -19.79
N GLU A 62 -8.62 -12.74 -20.03
CA GLU A 62 -7.52 -13.68 -19.75
C GLU A 62 -6.26 -13.39 -20.59
N GLU A 63 -6.42 -12.88 -21.80
CA GLU A 63 -5.32 -12.52 -22.69
C GLU A 63 -4.42 -11.45 -22.08
N VAL A 64 -5.01 -10.47 -21.38
CA VAL A 64 -4.24 -9.43 -20.67
C VAL A 64 -3.64 -10.03 -19.40
N ARG A 65 -4.41 -10.80 -18.62
CA ARG A 65 -3.95 -11.44 -17.38
C ARG A 65 -2.71 -12.30 -17.60
N ARG A 66 -2.65 -13.05 -18.71
CA ARG A 66 -1.49 -13.89 -19.08
C ARG A 66 -0.21 -13.11 -19.38
N THR A 67 -0.29 -11.80 -19.58
CA THR A 67 0.89 -10.94 -19.80
C THR A 67 1.50 -10.39 -18.52
N VAL A 68 0.87 -10.64 -17.36
CA VAL A 68 1.29 -10.10 -16.05
C VAL A 68 1.74 -11.22 -15.14
N THR A 69 2.94 -11.10 -14.57
CA THR A 69 3.42 -11.94 -13.47
C THR A 69 3.38 -11.14 -12.17
N PHE A 70 2.82 -11.71 -11.10
CA PHE A 70 2.78 -11.09 -9.79
C PHE A 70 3.87 -11.68 -8.87
N MET A 71 4.52 -10.81 -8.11
CA MET A 71 5.56 -11.19 -7.16
C MET A 71 5.34 -10.47 -5.82
N HIS A 72 5.29 -11.21 -4.73
CA HIS A 72 5.30 -10.62 -3.40
C HIS A 72 6.72 -10.25 -2.99
N GLY A 73 7.00 -8.98 -2.72
CA GLY A 73 8.35 -8.55 -2.37
C GLY A 73 8.42 -7.14 -1.80
N ASN A 74 9.43 -6.90 -0.98
CA ASN A 74 9.74 -5.58 -0.45
C ASN A 74 10.87 -4.95 -1.28
N LEU A 75 10.59 -3.79 -1.89
CA LEU A 75 11.55 -3.05 -2.71
C LEU A 75 12.82 -2.63 -1.94
N LEU A 76 12.73 -2.51 -0.61
CA LEU A 76 13.86 -2.18 0.27
C LEU A 76 14.71 -3.40 0.65
N ASP A 77 14.32 -4.62 0.24
CA ASP A 77 15.16 -5.80 0.43
C ASP A 77 16.37 -5.74 -0.50
N ALA A 78 17.57 -5.94 0.06
CA ALA A 78 18.82 -5.99 -0.67
C ALA A 78 18.76 -7.00 -1.84
N TRP A 79 18.06 -8.12 -1.66
CA TRP A 79 17.98 -9.18 -2.67
C TRP A 79 16.79 -9.05 -3.63
N PHE A 80 16.03 -7.96 -3.55
CA PHE A 80 14.87 -7.72 -4.41
C PHE A 80 15.28 -7.74 -5.89
N LEU A 81 14.83 -8.73 -6.66
CA LEU A 81 15.04 -8.83 -8.11
C LEU A 81 16.50 -8.66 -8.59
N VAL A 82 17.49 -9.12 -7.82
CA VAL A 82 18.92 -8.85 -8.09
C VAL A 82 19.39 -9.22 -9.51
N ASP A 83 18.80 -10.24 -10.13
CA ASP A 83 19.17 -10.76 -11.46
C ASP A 83 18.23 -10.29 -12.59
N LYS A 84 17.51 -9.18 -12.40
CA LYS A 84 16.54 -8.67 -13.39
C LYS A 84 16.88 -7.26 -13.87
N LYS A 85 16.49 -7.01 -15.12
CA LYS A 85 16.56 -5.73 -15.81
C LYS A 85 15.25 -5.45 -16.51
N TYR A 86 14.90 -4.16 -16.61
CA TYR A 86 13.66 -3.69 -17.21
C TYR A 86 13.90 -2.48 -18.10
N GLU A 87 13.30 -2.51 -19.29
CA GLU A 87 13.28 -1.38 -20.24
C GLU A 87 12.42 -0.23 -19.71
N VAL A 88 11.35 -0.54 -18.98
CA VAL A 88 10.45 0.45 -18.39
C VAL A 88 10.06 0.03 -16.97
N ILE A 89 10.17 0.97 -16.03
CA ILE A 89 9.75 0.80 -14.65
C ILE A 89 8.71 1.85 -14.28
N PHE A 90 7.63 1.41 -13.64
CA PHE A 90 6.65 2.29 -13.01
C PHE A 90 6.77 2.18 -11.50
N CYS A 91 7.21 3.24 -10.84
CA CYS A 91 7.26 3.35 -9.38
C CYS A 91 6.59 4.66 -8.98
N ARG A 92 5.25 4.64 -8.94
CA ARG A 92 4.42 5.84 -8.74
C ARG A 92 3.78 5.81 -7.36
N ASN A 93 3.83 6.95 -6.68
CA ASN A 93 3.19 7.21 -5.39
C ASN A 93 3.59 6.21 -4.29
N LEU A 94 4.86 5.79 -4.28
CA LEU A 94 5.45 4.88 -3.30
C LEU A 94 6.52 5.58 -2.45
N SER A 95 7.42 6.36 -3.05
CA SER A 95 8.57 6.94 -2.33
C SER A 95 8.16 8.06 -1.38
N ILE A 96 6.97 8.64 -1.56
CA ILE A 96 6.38 9.64 -0.66
C ILE A 96 6.20 9.14 0.78
N TYR A 97 6.14 7.83 1.00
CA TYR A 97 6.00 7.22 2.33
C TYR A 97 7.35 6.91 3.01
N PHE A 98 8.47 7.19 2.34
CA PHE A 98 9.80 6.82 2.83
C PHE A 98 10.55 8.03 3.39
N ASP A 99 11.31 7.78 4.46
CA ASP A 99 12.36 8.70 4.90
C ASP A 99 13.46 8.85 3.84
N ALA A 100 14.39 9.80 4.06
CA ALA A 100 15.45 10.08 3.10
C ALA A 100 16.34 8.87 2.78
N ALA A 101 16.67 8.04 3.79
CA ALA A 101 17.54 6.89 3.62
C ALA A 101 16.85 5.74 2.88
N ALA A 102 15.60 5.44 3.21
CA ALA A 102 14.78 4.45 2.51
C ALA A 102 14.47 4.89 1.07
N ARG A 103 14.28 6.19 0.85
CA ARG A 103 14.11 6.75 -0.49
C ARG A 103 15.37 6.63 -1.34
N ASP A 104 16.55 6.97 -0.80
CA ASP A 104 17.83 6.79 -1.51
C ASP A 104 18.06 5.32 -1.90
N ARG A 105 17.88 4.40 -0.93
CA ARG A 105 17.95 2.95 -1.19
C ARG A 105 16.99 2.51 -2.30
N THR A 106 15.75 3.02 -2.28
CA THR A 106 14.76 2.73 -3.32
C THR A 106 15.26 3.19 -4.69
N LEU A 107 15.74 4.42 -4.80
CA LEU A 107 16.24 4.96 -6.08
C LEU A 107 17.43 4.16 -6.60
N ARG A 108 18.35 3.73 -5.74
CA ARG A 108 19.48 2.84 -6.12
C ARG A 108 19.00 1.47 -6.61
N VAL A 109 17.99 0.90 -5.96
CA VAL A 109 17.39 -0.37 -6.42
C VAL A 109 16.75 -0.19 -7.79
N LEU A 110 16.01 0.90 -8.02
CA LEU A 110 15.38 1.21 -9.30
C LEU A 110 16.42 1.46 -10.41
N GLU A 111 17.49 2.19 -10.12
CA GLU A 111 18.60 2.45 -11.05
C GLU A 111 19.29 1.14 -11.47
N ARG A 112 19.51 0.24 -10.51
CA ARG A 112 20.08 -1.08 -10.76
C ARG A 112 19.14 -1.95 -11.60
N LEU A 113 17.83 -1.86 -11.38
CA LEU A 113 16.84 -2.65 -12.13
C LEU A 113 16.57 -2.08 -13.53
N LEU A 114 16.84 -0.80 -13.76
CA LEU A 114 16.63 -0.17 -15.06
C LEU A 114 17.77 -0.56 -16.03
N GLU A 115 17.41 -0.80 -17.28
CA GLU A 115 18.37 -0.87 -18.38
C GLU A 115 18.96 0.52 -18.68
N ASP A 116 20.11 0.56 -19.33
CA ASP A 116 20.85 1.81 -19.55
C ASP A 116 20.07 2.81 -20.41
N ALA A 117 19.28 2.34 -21.37
CA ALA A 117 18.36 3.15 -22.18
C ALA A 117 16.90 3.13 -21.64
N GLY A 118 16.68 2.63 -20.43
CA GLY A 118 15.35 2.43 -19.88
C GLY A 118 14.69 3.71 -19.38
N LEU A 119 13.38 3.64 -19.18
CA LEU A 119 12.55 4.73 -18.65
C LEU A 119 11.96 4.39 -17.27
N LEU A 120 12.17 5.29 -16.31
CA LEU A 120 11.49 5.25 -15.01
C LEU A 120 10.37 6.28 -14.98
N PHE A 121 9.14 5.84 -14.69
CA PHE A 121 7.98 6.70 -14.45
C PHE A 121 7.65 6.77 -12.97
N VAL A 122 7.44 8.00 -12.48
CA VAL A 122 7.08 8.30 -11.08
C VAL A 122 5.78 9.10 -10.99
N GLY A 123 5.26 9.26 -9.77
CA GLY A 123 4.13 10.14 -9.47
C GLY A 123 4.54 11.61 -9.52
N SER A 124 3.58 12.51 -9.78
CA SER A 124 3.84 13.95 -9.84
C SER A 124 4.47 14.49 -8.54
N ALA A 125 3.99 14.03 -7.38
CA ALA A 125 4.50 14.42 -6.07
C ALA A 125 5.91 13.90 -5.75
N GLU A 126 6.45 12.98 -6.55
CA GLU A 126 7.76 12.36 -6.32
C GLU A 126 8.87 13.02 -7.13
N THR A 127 8.51 13.86 -8.10
CA THR A 127 9.45 14.55 -9.00
C THR A 127 10.53 15.34 -8.26
N GLY A 128 10.15 16.05 -7.20
CA GLY A 128 11.05 16.83 -6.34
C GLY A 128 11.94 15.97 -5.42
N GLN A 129 11.72 14.66 -5.37
CA GLN A 129 12.47 13.74 -4.52
C GLN A 129 13.48 12.88 -5.28
N MET A 130 13.56 13.07 -6.60
CA MET A 130 14.46 12.31 -7.48
C MET A 130 15.91 12.77 -7.32
N ASN A 131 16.83 11.81 -7.19
CA ASN A 131 18.26 12.08 -7.10
C ASN A 131 18.86 12.22 -8.51
N LYS A 132 19.40 13.41 -8.82
CA LYS A 132 20.03 13.74 -10.11
C LYS A 132 21.31 12.95 -10.39
N GLU A 133 21.95 12.42 -9.36
CA GLU A 133 23.10 11.52 -9.50
C GLU A 133 22.71 10.20 -10.19
N TYR A 134 21.47 9.73 -9.98
CA TYR A 134 21.00 8.45 -10.52
C TYR A 134 20.14 8.62 -11.76
N PHE A 135 19.38 9.72 -11.83
CA PHE A 135 18.34 9.90 -12.81
C PHE A 135 18.33 11.31 -13.43
N THR A 136 18.17 11.37 -14.75
CA THR A 136 18.00 12.60 -15.52
C THR A 136 16.57 12.69 -16.03
N ALA A 137 15.89 13.81 -15.77
CA ALA A 137 14.48 14.00 -16.16
C ALA A 137 14.33 14.06 -17.69
N VAL A 138 13.31 13.37 -18.21
CA VAL A 138 12.90 13.45 -19.62
C VAL A 138 12.34 14.85 -19.90
N GLN A 139 12.88 15.51 -20.92
CA GLN A 139 12.45 16.85 -21.34
C GLN A 139 11.21 16.77 -22.23
N HIS A 140 10.09 16.31 -21.67
CA HIS A 140 8.80 16.31 -22.36
C HIS A 140 7.72 16.91 -21.44
N PRO A 141 6.87 17.82 -21.94
CA PRO A 141 5.79 18.40 -21.15
C PRO A 141 4.91 17.31 -20.51
N PHE A 142 4.58 17.50 -19.23
CA PHE A 142 3.75 16.59 -18.43
C PHE A 142 4.29 15.15 -18.27
N ALA A 143 5.53 14.88 -18.68
CA ALA A 143 6.17 13.60 -18.45
C ALA A 143 6.84 13.58 -17.06
N PHE A 144 6.35 12.71 -16.18
CA PHE A 144 7.00 12.40 -14.91
C PHE A 144 7.92 11.18 -15.11
N ALA A 145 8.88 11.33 -16.01
CA ALA A 145 9.74 10.26 -16.50
C ALA A 145 11.23 10.63 -16.44
N TYR A 146 12.07 9.62 -16.25
CA TYR A 146 13.51 9.79 -16.06
C TYR A 146 14.31 8.71 -16.79
N TYR A 147 15.46 9.10 -17.34
CA TYR A 147 16.52 8.21 -17.80
C TYR A 147 17.52 7.97 -16.68
N LYS A 148 18.27 6.87 -16.79
CA LYS A 148 19.45 6.63 -15.97
C LYS A 148 20.55 7.65 -16.31
N THR A 149 21.22 8.17 -15.28
CA THR A 149 22.39 9.04 -15.48
C THR A 149 23.62 8.18 -15.78
N HIS A 150 24.41 8.52 -16.81
CA HIS A 150 25.60 7.77 -17.22
C HIS A 150 26.83 7.95 -16.31
N GLN A 151 26.67 8.46 -15.10
CA GLN A 151 27.77 8.57 -14.15
C GLN A 151 27.95 7.23 -13.40
N PRO A 152 29.19 6.78 -13.15
CA PRO A 152 29.43 5.55 -12.40
C PRO A 152 28.97 5.73 -10.95
N VAL A 153 27.84 5.12 -10.59
CA VAL A 153 27.36 5.05 -9.21
C VAL A 153 28.04 3.87 -8.52
N GLN A 154 28.44 4.03 -7.25
CA GLN A 154 28.97 2.92 -6.47
C GLN A 154 27.96 1.76 -6.41
N PRO A 155 28.36 0.52 -6.73
CA PRO A 155 27.46 -0.61 -6.73
C PRO A 155 26.89 -0.88 -5.33
N LEU A 156 25.62 -1.27 -5.27
CA LEU A 156 25.00 -1.72 -4.02
C LEU A 156 25.73 -2.97 -3.50
N LEU A 157 26.35 -2.86 -2.31
CA LEU A 157 26.94 -4.01 -1.62
C LEU A 157 25.81 -4.88 -1.05
N PHE A 158 25.72 -6.12 -1.51
CA PHE A 158 24.78 -7.09 -0.96
C PHE A 158 25.42 -7.82 0.22
N PRO A 159 24.78 -7.87 1.39
CA PRO A 159 25.27 -8.73 2.48
C PRO A 159 25.24 -10.19 2.01
N PRO A 160 26.23 -11.03 2.37
CA PRO A 160 26.25 -12.43 1.96
C PRO A 160 24.93 -13.12 2.32
N ARG A 161 24.41 -13.99 1.43
CA ARG A 161 23.20 -14.78 1.72
C ARG A 161 23.50 -15.72 2.88
N THR A 162 23.21 -15.31 4.11
CA THR A 162 23.26 -16.21 5.27
C THR A 162 22.18 -17.28 5.13
N ARG A 163 22.56 -18.54 5.36
CA ARG A 163 21.66 -19.71 5.26
C ARG A 163 20.39 -19.58 6.11
N GLU A 164 20.40 -18.81 7.19
CA GLU A 164 19.19 -18.55 8.01
C GLU A 164 18.10 -17.80 7.23
N ARG A 165 18.44 -16.96 6.25
CA ARG A 165 17.46 -16.35 5.33
C ARG A 165 17.00 -17.29 4.22
N ALA A 166 17.63 -18.47 4.03
CA ALA A 166 17.17 -19.45 3.05
C ALA A 166 15.79 -20.05 3.40
N GLY A 167 15.34 -19.91 4.67
CA GLY A 167 13.99 -20.26 5.11
C GLY A 167 12.94 -19.17 4.82
N GLN A 168 13.35 -17.92 4.62
CA GLN A 168 12.49 -16.88 4.06
C GLN A 168 12.59 -16.99 2.53
N ARG A 169 11.69 -17.78 1.96
CA ARG A 169 11.66 -18.01 0.50
C ARG A 169 11.82 -16.68 -0.25
N PRO A 170 12.69 -16.62 -1.28
CA PRO A 170 12.76 -15.45 -2.14
C PRO A 170 11.36 -15.14 -2.68
N ALA A 171 11.10 -13.85 -2.87
CA ALA A 171 9.87 -13.28 -3.40
C ALA A 171 8.95 -14.30 -4.10
N GLU A 172 7.96 -14.82 -3.36
CA GLU A 172 7.09 -15.87 -3.87
C GLU A 172 6.28 -15.30 -5.04
N THR A 173 6.42 -15.91 -6.22
CA THR A 173 5.45 -15.72 -7.31
C THR A 173 4.11 -16.24 -6.82
N VAL A 174 3.11 -15.36 -6.81
CA VAL A 174 1.74 -15.77 -6.50
C VAL A 174 1.24 -16.55 -7.72
N GLU A 175 1.04 -17.86 -7.59
CA GLU A 175 0.43 -18.65 -8.67
C GLU A 175 -1.00 -18.15 -8.93
N VAL A 176 -1.24 -17.65 -10.14
CA VAL A 176 -2.53 -17.07 -10.57
C VAL A 176 -3.50 -18.17 -11.04
N ALA A 177 -3.07 -19.43 -11.12
CA ALA A 177 -3.88 -20.52 -11.64
C ALA A 177 -4.79 -21.12 -10.55
N LYS A 178 -6.11 -21.04 -10.80
CA LYS A 178 -7.25 -21.62 -10.05
C LYS A 178 -7.88 -20.73 -8.97
N LEU A 179 -8.45 -19.61 -9.38
CA LEU A 179 -9.63 -19.04 -8.70
C LEU A 179 -10.79 -18.91 -9.71
N SER A 180 -11.21 -20.05 -10.23
CA SER A 180 -12.50 -20.19 -10.92
C SER A 180 -13.53 -20.61 -9.87
N HIS A 181 -14.29 -19.64 -9.35
CA HIS A 181 -15.72 -19.68 -8.99
C HIS A 181 -16.06 -18.60 -7.92
N PRO A 182 -17.27 -18.01 -7.95
CA PRO A 182 -17.67 -16.97 -7.02
C PRO A 182 -17.97 -17.60 -5.65
N LEU A 183 -17.27 -17.17 -4.60
CA LEU A 183 -17.73 -17.43 -3.24
C LEU A 183 -18.96 -16.56 -2.98
N MET A 184 -20.12 -17.21 -3.02
CA MET A 184 -21.37 -16.66 -2.51
C MET A 184 -21.22 -16.32 -1.02
N LEU A 185 -21.56 -15.08 -0.70
CA LEU A 185 -21.65 -14.57 0.66
C LEU A 185 -22.92 -15.13 1.31
N ASN A 186 -22.80 -16.20 2.10
CA ASN A 186 -23.94 -16.71 2.86
C ASN A 186 -24.11 -15.93 4.16
N GLN A 187 -25.30 -15.35 4.29
CA GLN A 187 -25.82 -14.63 5.43
C GLN A 187 -26.12 -15.56 6.63
N LYS A 188 -26.13 -14.94 7.81
CA LYS A 188 -26.83 -15.33 9.05
C LYS A 188 -26.42 -16.66 9.73
N ARG A 189 -25.94 -16.53 10.97
CA ARG A 189 -26.52 -17.30 12.08
C ARG A 189 -26.41 -16.56 13.41
N GLU A 190 -27.54 -16.59 14.10
CA GLU A 190 -27.90 -15.87 15.31
C GLU A 190 -27.31 -16.49 16.58
N ALA A 191 -27.43 -15.72 17.66
CA ALA A 191 -26.95 -15.99 19.01
C ALA A 191 -27.44 -17.31 19.61
N ARG A 192 -26.61 -17.89 20.49
CA ARG A 192 -27.11 -18.66 21.63
C ARG A 192 -26.18 -18.53 22.83
N ASN A 193 -26.75 -17.98 23.89
CA ASN A 193 -26.22 -17.90 25.24
C ASN A 193 -26.35 -19.30 25.90
N GLU A 194 -25.38 -19.72 26.69
CA GLU A 194 -25.58 -20.41 27.99
C GLU A 194 -24.22 -20.82 28.61
N ASN A 195 -24.06 -20.47 29.88
CA ASN A 195 -23.02 -20.87 30.84
C ASN A 195 -23.81 -21.55 31.99
N PRO A 196 -23.30 -22.51 32.81
CA PRO A 196 -22.19 -22.19 33.73
C PRO A 196 -21.33 -23.37 34.30
N ARG A 197 -20.21 -22.96 34.93
CA ARG A 197 -19.45 -23.58 36.05
C ARG A 197 -18.56 -24.82 35.79
N ALA A 198 -17.26 -24.58 35.93
CA ALA A 198 -16.36 -25.42 36.73
C ALA A 198 -15.37 -24.53 37.51
N GLN A 199 -15.20 -24.81 38.79
CA GLN A 199 -14.33 -24.13 39.75
C GLN A 199 -12.95 -24.80 39.85
N ASN A 200 -11.99 -24.04 40.41
CA ASN A 200 -10.64 -24.42 40.88
C ASN A 200 -9.59 -24.66 39.78
N SER A 201 -8.33 -24.23 39.89
CA SER A 201 -7.49 -23.78 41.02
C SER A 201 -6.31 -22.95 40.48
N GLY A 202 -5.74 -22.10 41.33
CA GLY A 202 -4.78 -21.08 40.95
C GLY A 202 -3.47 -21.58 40.33
N LEU A 203 -3.02 -20.80 39.34
CA LEU A 203 -1.62 -20.50 39.03
C LEU A 203 -1.64 -19.06 38.50
N ARG A 204 -1.07 -18.12 39.26
CA ARG A 204 -0.84 -16.75 38.79
C ARG A 204 0.18 -16.79 37.67
N THR A 205 -0.28 -16.81 36.43
CA THR A 205 0.51 -16.39 35.28
C THR A 205 0.40 -14.85 35.17
N PRO A 206 1.49 -14.16 34.75
CA PRO A 206 1.38 -12.74 34.41
C PRO A 206 0.34 -12.57 33.31
N PRO A 207 -0.41 -11.46 33.27
CA PRO A 207 -1.53 -11.31 32.35
C PRO A 207 -1.00 -11.45 30.93
N SER A 208 -1.33 -12.56 30.26
CA SER A 208 -1.19 -12.70 28.83
C SER A 208 -2.23 -11.80 28.20
N THR A 209 -1.91 -10.52 28.08
CA THR A 209 -2.74 -9.52 27.42
C THR A 209 -3.00 -10.01 26.01
N SER A 210 -4.26 -10.31 25.69
CA SER A 210 -4.59 -10.66 24.31
C SER A 210 -4.21 -9.48 23.40
N PRO A 211 -3.88 -9.70 22.12
CA PRO A 211 -3.53 -8.59 21.24
C PRO A 211 -4.60 -7.50 21.21
N GLU A 212 -5.89 -7.87 21.23
CA GLU A 212 -6.99 -6.90 21.32
C GLU A 212 -6.98 -6.08 22.61
N ASP A 213 -6.60 -6.69 23.73
CA ASP A 213 -6.48 -5.99 25.02
C ASP A 213 -5.33 -4.98 25.00
N LEU A 214 -4.25 -5.27 24.27
CA LEU A 214 -3.08 -4.40 24.19
C LEU A 214 -3.39 -3.08 23.44
N LEU A 215 -4.17 -3.16 22.36
CA LEU A 215 -4.59 -1.96 21.62
C LEU A 215 -5.64 -1.14 22.37
N LYS A 216 -6.57 -1.80 23.06
CA LYS A 216 -7.51 -1.13 23.98
C LYS A 216 -6.78 -0.45 25.13
N GLN A 217 -5.73 -1.07 25.65
CA GLN A 217 -4.88 -0.50 26.69
C GLN A 217 -4.12 0.72 26.17
N ALA A 218 -3.51 0.65 24.98
CA ALA A 218 -2.84 1.78 24.35
C ALA A 218 -3.78 3.00 24.21
N ARG A 219 -5.04 2.77 23.80
CA ARG A 219 -6.06 3.82 23.72
C ARG A 219 -6.32 4.47 25.07
N ARG A 220 -6.47 3.68 26.14
CA ARG A 220 -6.67 4.21 27.51
C ARG A 220 -5.47 5.03 28.01
N PHE A 221 -4.25 4.66 27.65
CA PHE A 221 -3.07 5.46 27.98
C PHE A 221 -3.06 6.79 27.23
N ALA A 222 -3.38 6.77 25.93
CA ALA A 222 -3.51 7.98 25.12
C ALA A 222 -4.59 8.93 25.68
N ASP A 223 -5.78 8.41 25.99
CA ASP A 223 -6.89 9.18 26.58
C ASP A 223 -6.53 9.81 27.94
N ARG A 224 -5.52 9.27 28.64
CA ARG A 224 -5.01 9.79 29.94
C ARG A 224 -3.79 10.71 29.79
N GLY A 225 -3.32 10.98 28.57
CA GLY A 225 -2.13 11.79 28.30
C GLY A 225 -0.80 11.07 28.49
N HIS A 226 -0.81 9.76 28.75
CA HIS A 226 0.38 8.92 28.79
C HIS A 226 0.79 8.50 27.37
N LEU A 227 1.27 9.50 26.63
CA LEU A 227 1.48 9.41 25.18
C LEU A 227 2.63 8.47 24.82
N GLU A 228 3.72 8.48 25.59
CA GLU A 228 4.88 7.63 25.33
C GLU A 228 4.57 6.14 25.55
N GLU A 229 3.84 5.83 26.63
CA GLU A 229 3.39 4.48 26.96
C GLU A 229 2.37 3.97 25.92
N ALA A 230 1.45 4.84 25.46
CA ALA A 230 0.53 4.53 24.38
C ALA A 230 1.27 4.20 23.08
N ALA A 231 2.26 5.00 22.69
CA ALA A 231 3.07 4.74 21.50
C ALA A 231 3.85 3.42 21.61
N ALA A 232 4.43 3.14 22.77
CA ALA A 232 5.15 1.89 23.02
C ALA A 232 4.22 0.66 22.88
N LEU A 233 3.02 0.72 23.46
CA LEU A 233 2.03 -0.34 23.33
C LEU A 233 1.56 -0.51 21.88
N CYS A 234 1.29 0.57 21.16
CA CYS A 234 0.95 0.47 19.73
C CYS A 234 2.08 -0.17 18.90
N LYS A 235 3.36 0.18 19.16
CA LYS A 235 4.52 -0.43 18.47
C LYS A 235 4.63 -1.92 18.79
N THR A 236 4.44 -2.32 20.04
CA THR A 236 4.42 -3.73 20.44
C THR A 236 3.27 -4.48 19.78
N TYR A 237 2.08 -3.90 19.71
CA TYR A 237 0.94 -4.48 19.00
C TYR A 237 1.25 -4.72 17.52
N LEU A 238 1.88 -3.74 16.86
CA LEU A 238 2.25 -3.82 15.45
C LEU A 238 3.31 -4.88 15.14
N GLN A 239 4.09 -5.36 16.11
CA GLN A 239 5.01 -6.47 15.91
C GLN A 239 4.27 -7.77 15.57
N THR A 240 3.08 -7.96 16.15
CA THR A 240 2.22 -9.14 15.89
C THR A 240 1.14 -8.86 14.85
N HIS A 241 0.73 -7.61 14.70
CA HIS A 241 -0.35 -7.17 13.78
C HIS A 241 0.10 -6.01 12.87
N PRO A 242 1.06 -6.24 11.95
CA PRO A 242 1.72 -5.18 11.17
C PRO A 242 0.79 -4.44 10.20
N THR A 243 -0.43 -4.96 9.95
CA THR A 243 -1.43 -4.41 9.03
C THR A 243 -2.62 -3.75 9.74
N SER A 244 -2.52 -3.49 11.05
CA SER A 244 -3.60 -2.85 11.79
C SER A 244 -3.69 -1.35 11.51
N ALA A 245 -4.70 -0.94 10.73
CA ALA A 245 -4.99 0.46 10.45
C ALA A 245 -5.28 1.26 11.73
N TYR A 246 -5.99 0.68 12.70
CA TYR A 246 -6.35 1.36 13.95
C TYR A 246 -5.11 1.66 14.80
N ALA A 247 -4.15 0.73 14.87
CA ALA A 247 -2.90 0.95 15.60
C ALA A 247 -2.04 2.07 14.98
N TYR A 248 -1.98 2.14 13.65
CA TYR A 248 -1.34 3.28 12.98
C TYR A 248 -2.11 4.58 13.16
N GLY A 249 -3.44 4.57 13.17
CA GLY A 249 -4.24 5.77 13.48
C GLY A 249 -3.94 6.32 14.86
N LEU A 250 -3.95 5.44 15.87
CA LEU A 250 -3.64 5.81 17.25
C LEU A 250 -2.20 6.31 17.41
N LEU A 251 -1.22 5.72 16.71
CA LEU A 251 0.14 6.28 16.65
C LEU A 251 0.19 7.66 16.01
N GLY A 252 -0.64 7.92 15.00
CA GLY A 252 -0.76 9.22 14.38
C GLY A 252 -1.30 10.28 15.35
N GLU A 253 -2.36 9.95 16.07
CA GLU A 253 -2.94 10.81 17.11
C GLU A 253 -1.91 11.11 18.21
N VAL A 254 -1.28 10.07 18.77
CA VAL A 254 -0.25 10.20 19.80
C VAL A 254 0.95 11.02 19.32
N ALA A 255 1.42 10.80 18.09
CA ALA A 255 2.51 11.58 17.52
C ALA A 255 2.13 13.05 17.31
N GLN A 256 0.87 13.33 16.98
CA GLN A 256 0.38 14.71 16.84
C GLN A 256 0.38 15.42 18.20
N GLU A 257 -0.11 14.77 19.26
CA GLU A 257 -0.12 15.32 20.61
C GLU A 257 1.30 15.54 21.17
N LEU A 258 2.26 14.70 20.78
CA LEU A 258 3.69 14.89 21.08
C LEU A 258 4.37 15.97 20.23
N GLY A 259 3.67 16.60 19.29
CA GLY A 259 4.23 17.61 18.37
C GLY A 259 5.08 17.04 17.23
N HIS A 260 5.14 15.71 17.06
CA HIS A 260 5.83 15.03 15.98
C HIS A 260 4.99 15.00 14.70
N ILE A 261 4.66 16.18 14.16
CA ILE A 261 3.70 16.37 13.06
C ILE A 261 4.04 15.57 11.80
N GLU A 262 5.32 15.47 11.46
CA GLU A 262 5.77 14.71 10.28
C GLU A 262 5.54 13.21 10.44
N GLN A 263 5.78 12.67 11.63
CA GLN A 263 5.53 11.26 11.94
C GLN A 263 4.02 10.99 12.00
N ALA A 264 3.24 11.90 12.57
CA ALA A 264 1.79 11.81 12.61
C ALA A 264 1.21 11.68 11.19
N GLU A 265 1.68 12.51 10.26
CA GLU A 265 1.27 12.45 8.85
C GLU A 265 1.55 11.08 8.22
N GLN A 266 2.75 10.54 8.42
CA GLN A 266 3.14 9.22 7.90
C GLN A 266 2.28 8.10 8.49
N TYR A 267 1.97 8.16 9.78
CA TYR A 267 1.11 7.19 10.44
C TYR A 267 -0.33 7.24 9.93
N PHE A 268 -0.91 8.43 9.76
CA PHE A 268 -2.25 8.57 9.17
C PHE A 268 -2.30 8.08 7.72
N GLN A 269 -1.28 8.40 6.92
CA GLN A 269 -1.17 7.89 5.55
C GLN A 269 -1.12 6.36 5.50
N ARG A 270 -0.33 5.73 6.37
CA ARG A 270 -0.29 4.26 6.51
C ARG A 270 -1.63 3.69 6.94
N ALA A 271 -2.31 4.31 7.90
CA ALA A 271 -3.63 3.90 8.35
C ALA A 271 -4.67 3.94 7.21
N ILE A 272 -4.65 5.00 6.39
CA ILE A 272 -5.53 5.17 5.22
C ILE A 272 -5.19 4.18 4.10
N TYR A 273 -3.92 3.85 3.91
CA TYR A 273 -3.49 2.84 2.95
C TYR A 273 -4.05 1.46 3.32
N LEU A 274 -3.95 1.08 4.60
CA LEU A 274 -4.43 -0.20 5.12
C LEU A 274 -5.96 -0.27 5.18
N ASN A 275 -6.61 0.83 5.59
CA ASN A 275 -8.06 0.97 5.58
C ASN A 275 -8.47 2.27 4.86
N PRO A 276 -8.82 2.20 3.57
CA PRO A 276 -9.26 3.36 2.78
C PRO A 276 -10.53 4.06 3.29
N HIS A 277 -11.27 3.43 4.20
CA HIS A 277 -12.50 3.95 4.83
C HIS A 277 -12.30 4.36 6.29
N TYR A 278 -11.05 4.49 6.75
CA TYR A 278 -10.78 4.96 8.12
C TYR A 278 -10.98 6.47 8.21
N TRP A 279 -12.17 6.90 8.64
CA TRP A 279 -12.59 8.30 8.56
C TRP A 279 -11.88 9.18 9.59
N GLU A 280 -11.49 8.64 10.74
CA GLU A 280 -10.72 9.33 11.78
C GLU A 280 -9.35 9.74 11.23
N ALA A 281 -8.59 8.80 10.66
CA ALA A 281 -7.28 9.09 10.06
C ALA A 281 -7.38 10.07 8.87
N LEU A 282 -8.43 9.98 8.05
CA LEU A 282 -8.70 10.96 6.99
C LEU A 282 -8.96 12.37 7.54
N THR A 283 -9.67 12.46 8.67
CA THR A 283 -10.00 13.73 9.32
C THR A 283 -8.74 14.37 9.90
N HIS A 284 -7.92 13.60 10.63
CA HIS A 284 -6.65 14.10 11.17
C HIS A 284 -5.69 14.54 10.07
N LEU A 285 -5.55 13.77 8.99
CA LEU A 285 -4.70 14.16 7.86
C LEU A 285 -5.20 15.44 7.17
N ALA A 286 -6.52 15.64 7.07
CA ALA A 286 -7.08 16.87 6.53
C ALA A 286 -6.71 18.08 7.38
N LEU A 287 -6.85 17.98 8.71
CA LEU A 287 -6.47 19.04 9.65
C LEU A 287 -4.98 19.37 9.54
N LEU A 288 -4.10 18.35 9.49
CA LEU A 288 -2.66 18.56 9.32
C LEU A 288 -2.32 19.30 8.02
N ARG A 289 -3.02 19.01 6.92
CA ARG A 289 -2.83 19.70 5.64
C ARG A 289 -3.29 21.16 5.70
N GLU A 290 -4.39 21.46 6.38
CA GLU A 290 -4.86 22.84 6.59
C GLU A 290 -3.86 23.67 7.40
N HIS A 291 -3.36 23.11 8.50
CA HIS A 291 -2.36 23.79 9.33
C HIS A 291 -1.06 24.09 8.56
N ARG A 292 -0.73 23.29 7.53
CA ARG A 292 0.41 23.50 6.63
C ARG A 292 0.10 24.40 5.42
N GLY A 293 -1.14 24.88 5.28
CA GLY A 293 -1.59 25.72 4.17
C GLY A 293 -1.96 24.96 2.88
N ASP A 294 -1.92 23.62 2.86
CA ASP A 294 -2.35 22.81 1.73
C ASP A 294 -3.88 22.60 1.77
N LEU A 295 -4.60 23.70 1.51
CA LEU A 295 -6.06 23.74 1.54
C LEU A 295 -6.68 22.85 0.46
N ALA A 296 -6.01 22.69 -0.70
CA ALA A 296 -6.50 21.87 -1.80
C ALA A 296 -6.57 20.38 -1.40
N SER A 297 -5.49 19.84 -0.84
CA SER A 297 -5.49 18.46 -0.34
C SER A 297 -6.46 18.25 0.81
N ALA A 298 -6.58 19.23 1.72
CA ALA A 298 -7.50 19.16 2.84
C ALA A 298 -8.97 19.05 2.40
N VAL A 299 -9.39 19.86 1.41
CA VAL A 299 -10.75 19.82 0.86
C VAL A 299 -11.06 18.44 0.28
N LEU A 300 -10.13 17.85 -0.48
CA LEU A 300 -10.31 16.51 -1.05
C LEU A 300 -10.45 15.42 0.03
N LEU A 301 -9.67 15.51 1.10
CA LEU A 301 -9.76 14.61 2.24
C LEU A 301 -11.09 14.76 2.97
N ARG A 302 -11.58 15.99 3.21
CA ARG A 302 -12.89 16.25 3.82
C ARG A 302 -14.05 15.73 2.99
N GLN A 303 -14.02 15.92 1.67
CA GLN A 303 -15.01 15.33 0.76
C GLN A 303 -14.99 13.80 0.80
N ARG A 304 -13.83 13.19 1.04
CA ARG A 304 -13.72 11.74 1.24
C ARG A 304 -14.31 11.32 2.58
N VAL A 305 -14.06 12.05 3.67
CA VAL A 305 -14.67 11.81 4.99
C VAL A 305 -16.20 11.83 4.89
N GLN A 306 -16.79 12.84 4.25
CA GLN A 306 -18.25 12.93 4.07
C GLN A 306 -18.84 11.71 3.36
N ARG A 307 -18.17 11.23 2.31
CA ARG A 307 -18.62 10.04 1.57
C ARG A 307 -18.50 8.74 2.36
N VAL A 308 -17.53 8.65 3.28
CA VAL A 308 -17.32 7.47 4.11
C VAL A 308 -18.26 7.46 5.32
N ARG A 309 -18.57 8.64 5.89
CA ARG A 309 -19.49 8.77 7.02
C ARG A 309 -20.97 8.74 6.61
N GLY A 310 -21.28 9.10 5.37
CA GLY A 310 -22.64 9.11 4.82
C GLY A 310 -23.05 7.82 4.09
N SER A 311 -22.21 6.78 4.09
CA SER A 311 -22.45 5.46 3.49
C SER A 311 -22.62 4.39 4.55
#